data_AF-A0A952WKG1-F1
#
_entry.id   AF-A0A952WKG1-F1
#
_cell.length_a   1.000
_cell.length_b   1.000
_cell.length_c   1.000
_cell.angle_alpha   90.00
_cell.angle_beta   90.00
_cell.angle_gamma   90.00
#
_symmetry.space_group_name_H-M   'P 1'
#
loop_
_entity.id
_entity.type
_entity.pdbx_description
1 polymer ?
#
loop_
_entity_poly.entity_id
_entity_poly.type
_entity_poly.pdbx_seq_one_letter_code
_entity_poly.pdbx_strand_id
1 'polypeptide(L)'
;MKTHQQPNIITLQLICFALCAGMLIFAIVAIVTTIEGKSPGTQQNPAPSSSLGLLLLVVAGGLGIGNLVAGPAIRLAAVRGAKELWRGDGSVEEREHALWSRFTTQVVTRAAFAESLGIVGILALFLGGPPLGWWGMAAPAIALVLIFWALPSQFKYESFLAQATSEA
;
A
#
# COMPACT_ATOMS: atom_id res chain seq x y z
N MET A 1 -29.59 18.82 -15.74
CA MET A 1 -28.35 19.15 -15.00
C MET A 1 -27.67 17.84 -14.66
N LYS A 2 -26.62 17.45 -15.39
CA LYS A 2 -25.76 16.34 -14.97
C LYS A 2 -24.87 16.92 -13.88
N THR A 3 -25.07 16.50 -12.64
CA THR A 3 -24.13 16.78 -11.55
C THR A 3 -22.83 16.09 -11.91
N HIS A 4 -21.87 16.86 -12.43
CA HIS A 4 -20.51 16.39 -12.65
C HIS A 4 -20.00 15.90 -11.29
N GLN A 5 -19.87 14.57 -11.15
CA GLN A 5 -19.27 13.95 -9.97
C GLN A 5 -17.83 14.42 -9.94
N GLN A 6 -17.56 15.45 -9.14
CA GLN A 6 -16.20 15.91 -8.99
C GLN A 6 -15.34 14.74 -8.47
N PRO A 7 -14.13 14.56 -9.02
CA PRO A 7 -13.19 13.57 -8.54
C PRO A 7 -12.95 13.76 -7.03
N ASN A 8 -13.55 12.87 -6.23
CA ASN A 8 -13.58 13.07 -4.80
C ASN A 8 -12.31 12.49 -4.16
N ILE A 9 -11.26 13.32 -4.08
CA ILE A 9 -10.02 12.99 -3.38
C ILE A 9 -10.27 12.55 -1.95
N ILE A 10 -11.31 13.08 -1.28
CA ILE A 10 -11.67 12.69 0.08
C ILE A 10 -12.02 11.21 0.15
N THR A 11 -12.75 10.67 -0.84
CA THR A 11 -13.06 9.24 -0.91
C THR A 11 -11.79 8.40 -1.01
N LEU A 12 -10.84 8.84 -1.84
CA LEU A 12 -9.58 8.13 -2.03
C LEU A 12 -8.68 8.20 -0.79
N GLN A 13 -8.68 9.33 -0.09
CA GLN A 13 -8.03 9.50 1.20
C GLN A 13 -8.66 8.59 2.26
N LEU A 14 -10.00 8.54 2.35
CA LEU A 14 -10.72 7.66 3.28
C LEU A 14 -10.38 6.18 3.04
N ILE A 15 -10.27 5.75 1.78
CA ILE A 15 -9.80 4.38 1.46
C ILE A 15 -8.39 4.16 2.01
N CYS A 16 -7.45 5.07 1.74
CA CYS A 16 -6.08 4.93 2.24
C CYS A 16 -6.01 4.95 3.78
N PHE A 17 -6.83 5.79 4.43
CA PHE A 17 -6.95 5.81 5.88
C PHE A 17 -7.53 4.50 6.44
N ALA A 18 -8.52 3.91 5.77
CA ALA A 18 -9.08 2.62 6.17
C ALA A 18 -8.02 1.50 6.08
N LEU A 19 -7.17 1.50 5.04
CA LEU A 19 -6.05 0.56 4.93
C LEU A 19 -5.02 0.75 6.06
N CYS A 20 -4.64 2.00 6.36
CA CYS A 20 -3.77 2.31 7.50
C CYS A 20 -4.38 1.84 8.84
N ALA A 21 -5.66 2.10 9.06
CA ALA A 21 -6.37 1.71 10.28
C ALA A 21 -6.44 0.18 10.42
N GLY A 22 -6.78 -0.54 9.34
CA GLY A 22 -6.77 -2.00 9.31
C GLY A 22 -5.39 -2.57 9.69
N MET A 23 -4.33 -2.01 9.10
CA MET A 23 -2.96 -2.43 9.42
C MET A 23 -2.55 -2.15 10.86
N LEU A 24 -2.94 -0.98 11.41
CA LEU A 24 -2.71 -0.66 12.82
C LEU A 24 -3.43 -1.65 13.74
N ILE A 25 -4.67 -2.01 13.43
CA ILE A 25 -5.43 -3.02 14.20
C ILE A 25 -4.69 -4.35 14.16
N PHE A 26 -4.27 -4.83 12.99
CA PHE A 26 -3.51 -6.08 12.88
C PHE A 26 -2.19 -6.03 13.65
N ALA A 27 -1.46 -4.91 13.61
CA ALA A 27 -0.22 -4.73 14.35
C ALA A 27 -0.45 -4.77 15.87
N ILE A 28 -1.51 -4.11 16.37
CA ILE A 28 -1.88 -4.15 17.79
C ILE A 28 -2.22 -5.58 18.21
N VAL A 29 -3.05 -6.29 17.45
CA VAL A 29 -3.40 -7.69 17.73
C VAL A 29 -2.14 -8.56 17.77
N ALA A 30 -1.21 -8.37 16.83
CA ALA A 30 0.06 -9.08 16.80
C ALA A 30 0.95 -8.80 18.03
N ILE A 31 1.01 -7.55 18.49
CA ILE A 31 1.75 -7.18 19.71
C ILE A 31 1.12 -7.84 20.94
N VAL A 32 -0.19 -7.68 21.14
CA VAL A 32 -0.90 -8.20 22.32
C VAL A 32 -0.73 -9.72 22.44
N THR A 33 -0.98 -10.45 21.36
CA THR A 33 -0.83 -11.91 21.31
C THR A 33 0.60 -12.38 21.59
N THR A 34 1.60 -11.63 21.11
CA THR A 34 3.02 -11.94 21.37
C THR A 34 3.43 -11.67 22.81
N ILE A 35 2.81 -10.69 23.48
CA ILE A 35 3.06 -10.40 24.90
C ILE A 35 2.38 -11.45 25.79
N GLU A 36 1.12 -11.77 25.54
CA GLU A 36 0.37 -12.79 26.31
C GLU A 36 0.98 -14.19 26.20
N GLY A 37 1.50 -14.54 25.02
CA GLY A 37 2.21 -15.81 24.78
C GLY A 37 3.54 -15.98 25.54
N LYS A 38 4.00 -14.95 26.26
CA LYS A 38 5.20 -15.00 27.13
C LYS A 38 4.86 -15.17 28.61
N SER A 39 3.58 -15.32 28.96
CA SER A 39 3.18 -15.48 30.36
C SER A 39 3.70 -16.80 30.94
N PRO A 40 4.39 -16.80 32.10
CA PRO A 40 4.97 -17.99 32.70
C PRO A 40 3.85 -18.91 33.21
N GLY A 41 3.45 -19.88 32.39
CA GLY A 41 2.39 -20.84 32.70
C GLY A 41 1.63 -21.34 31.48
N THR A 42 1.67 -20.63 30.35
CA THR A 42 1.00 -21.05 29.12
C THR A 42 1.91 -22.04 28.37
N GLN A 43 1.49 -23.30 28.23
CA GLN A 43 2.16 -24.23 27.32
C GLN A 43 2.11 -23.65 25.91
N GLN A 44 3.24 -23.15 25.40
CA GLN A 44 3.37 -22.81 24.00
C GLN A 44 3.22 -24.10 23.21
N ASN A 45 2.17 -24.18 22.37
CA ASN A 45 2.17 -25.12 21.26
C ASN A 45 3.50 -24.99 20.52
N PRO A 46 4.11 -26.11 20.07
CA PRO A 46 5.43 -26.08 19.45
C PRO A 46 5.44 -25.01 18.37
N ALA A 47 6.33 -24.04 18.53
CA ALA A 47 6.42 -22.93 17.60
C ALA A 47 6.53 -23.49 16.17
N PRO A 48 5.79 -22.95 15.19
CA PRO A 48 6.02 -23.30 13.80
C PRO A 48 7.51 -23.14 13.49
N SER A 49 8.04 -24.05 12.67
CA SER A 49 9.49 -24.12 12.39
C SER A 49 10.06 -22.73 12.08
N SER A 50 11.16 -22.36 12.72
CA SER A 50 11.84 -21.06 12.54
C SER A 50 12.16 -20.75 11.07
N SER A 51 12.26 -21.79 10.23
CA SER A 51 12.38 -21.69 8.77
C SER A 51 11.20 -21.00 8.09
N LEU A 52 9.96 -21.17 8.58
CA LEU A 52 8.78 -20.56 7.97
C LEU A 52 8.70 -19.05 8.23
N GLY A 53 9.00 -18.62 9.46
CA GLY A 53 9.10 -17.19 9.77
C GLY A 53 10.23 -16.50 9.00
N LEU A 54 11.37 -17.17 8.84
CA LEU A 54 12.47 -16.65 8.03
C LEU A 54 12.11 -16.56 6.54
N LEU A 55 11.40 -17.55 6.00
CA LEU A 55 10.86 -17.49 4.63
C LEU A 55 9.93 -16.29 4.46
N LEU A 56 9.00 -16.06 5.40
CA LEU A 56 8.10 -14.92 5.34
C LEU A 56 8.82 -13.59 5.48
N LEU A 57 9.88 -13.51 6.28
CA LEU A 57 10.72 -12.32 6.37
C LEU A 57 11.45 -12.04 5.05
N VAL A 58 11.94 -13.09 4.37
CA VAL A 58 12.55 -12.96 3.03
C VAL A 58 11.50 -12.52 2.00
N VAL A 59 10.28 -13.07 2.06
CA VAL A 59 9.17 -12.64 1.19
C VAL A 59 8.79 -11.19 1.47
N ALA A 60 8.70 -10.77 2.73
CA ALA A 60 8.46 -9.38 3.11
C ALA A 60 9.58 -8.48 2.58
N GLY A 61 10.85 -8.87 2.73
CA GLY A 61 11.99 -8.14 2.16
C GLY A 61 11.89 -8.00 0.64
N GLY A 62 11.56 -9.09 -0.05
CA GLY A 62 11.33 -9.12 -1.50
C GLY A 62 10.18 -8.22 -1.93
N LEU A 63 9.06 -8.24 -1.21
CA LEU A 63 7.92 -7.32 -1.43
C LEU A 63 8.31 -5.87 -1.19
N GLY A 64 9.10 -5.59 -0.16
CA GLY A 64 9.60 -4.24 0.16
C GLY A 64 10.47 -3.68 -0.97
N ILE A 65 11.46 -4.45 -1.42
CA ILE A 65 12.32 -4.10 -2.56
C ILE A 65 11.47 -3.96 -3.84
N GLY A 66 10.57 -4.92 -4.07
CA GLY A 66 9.64 -4.91 -5.20
C GLY A 66 8.79 -3.63 -5.21
N ASN A 67 8.32 -3.16 -4.06
CA ASN A 67 7.52 -1.95 -3.95
C ASN A 67 8.34 -0.66 -4.20
N LEU A 68 9.62 -0.64 -3.80
CA LEU A 68 10.53 0.46 -4.11
C LEU A 68 10.77 0.62 -5.62
N VAL A 69 10.80 -0.50 -6.36
CA VAL A 69 10.98 -0.49 -7.82
C VAL A 69 9.65 -0.31 -8.56
N ALA A 70 8.60 -1.00 -8.12
CA ALA A 70 7.28 -0.97 -8.75
C ALA A 70 6.60 0.40 -8.57
N GLY A 71 6.79 1.09 -7.44
CA GLY A 71 6.18 2.40 -7.20
C GLY A 71 6.46 3.44 -8.31
N PRO A 72 7.75 3.72 -8.63
CA PRO A 72 8.13 4.55 -9.77
C PRO A 72 7.65 3.98 -11.11
N ALA A 73 7.74 2.66 -11.33
CA ALA A 73 7.33 2.03 -12.58
C ALA A 73 5.83 2.17 -12.85
N ILE A 74 4.98 1.94 -11.84
CA ILE A 74 3.53 2.13 -11.91
C ILE A 74 3.20 3.60 -12.20
N ARG A 75 3.92 4.55 -11.57
CA ARG A 75 3.75 5.98 -11.87
C ARG A 75 4.09 6.30 -13.33
N LEU A 76 5.23 5.81 -13.81
CA LEU A 76 5.64 6.04 -15.20
C LEU A 76 4.65 5.42 -16.19
N ALA A 77 4.18 4.20 -15.94
CA ALA A 77 3.18 3.54 -16.78
C ALA A 77 1.83 4.29 -16.77
N ALA A 78 1.40 4.78 -15.60
CA ALA A 78 0.18 5.59 -15.48
C ALA A 78 0.29 6.91 -16.25
N VAL A 79 1.42 7.62 -16.15
CA VAL A 79 1.68 8.87 -16.89
C VAL A 79 1.76 8.63 -18.39
N ARG A 80 2.44 7.56 -18.85
CA ARG A 80 2.50 7.22 -20.27
C ARG A 80 1.11 6.92 -20.85
N GLY A 81 0.35 6.05 -20.18
CA GLY A 81 -1.02 5.74 -20.62
C GLY A 81 -1.95 6.96 -20.54
N ALA A 82 -1.72 7.87 -19.60
CA ALA A 82 -2.43 9.15 -19.50
C ALA A 82 -2.09 10.09 -20.67
N LYS A 83 -0.82 10.19 -21.07
CA LYS A 83 -0.40 10.95 -22.26
C LYS A 83 -1.02 10.40 -23.54
N GLU A 84 -1.03 9.08 -23.70
CA GLU A 84 -1.65 8.41 -24.86
C GLU A 84 -3.16 8.71 -24.93
N LEU A 85 -3.87 8.63 -23.81
CA LEU A 85 -5.29 9.02 -23.72
C LEU A 85 -5.51 10.50 -24.03
N TRP A 86 -4.64 11.37 -23.53
CA TRP A 86 -4.77 12.80 -23.76
C TRP A 86 -4.56 13.18 -25.23
N ARG A 87 -3.78 12.40 -25.99
CA ARG A 87 -3.57 12.59 -27.43
C ARG A 87 -4.64 11.94 -28.33
N GLY A 88 -5.48 11.06 -27.79
CA GLY A 88 -6.51 10.36 -28.56
C GLY A 88 -7.72 11.25 -28.92
N ASP A 89 -8.54 10.80 -29.87
CA ASP A 89 -9.76 11.51 -30.30
C ASP A 89 -10.93 11.23 -29.34
N GLY A 90 -10.94 11.92 -28.19
CA GLY A 90 -12.06 11.92 -27.24
C GLY A 90 -12.49 13.33 -26.85
N SER A 91 -13.69 13.48 -26.27
CA SER A 91 -14.06 14.76 -25.64
C SER A 91 -13.14 15.07 -24.44
N VAL A 92 -12.97 16.34 -24.11
CA VAL A 92 -12.15 16.76 -22.94
C VAL A 92 -12.65 16.08 -21.66
N GLU A 93 -13.97 15.96 -21.52
CA GLU A 93 -14.63 15.36 -20.35
C GLU A 93 -14.33 13.84 -20.24
N GLU A 94 -14.34 13.11 -21.35
CA GLU A 94 -13.95 11.69 -21.35
C GLU A 94 -12.48 11.51 -20.99
N ARG A 95 -11.61 12.40 -21.49
CA ARG A 95 -10.18 12.38 -21.17
C ARG A 95 -9.95 12.65 -19.69
N GLU A 96 -10.59 13.66 -19.11
CA GLU A 96 -10.49 13.97 -17.68
C GLU A 96 -10.97 12.82 -16.80
N HIS A 97 -12.10 12.20 -17.13
CA HIS A 97 -12.60 11.05 -16.39
C HIS A 97 -11.64 9.85 -16.46
N ALA A 98 -11.06 9.58 -17.64
CA ALA A 98 -10.07 8.53 -17.82
C ALA A 98 -8.77 8.80 -17.04
N LEU A 99 -8.32 10.05 -17.00
CA LEU A 99 -7.16 10.48 -16.20
C LEU A 99 -7.40 10.27 -14.70
N TRP A 100 -8.58 10.63 -14.22
CA TRP A 100 -8.97 10.39 -12.83
C TRP A 100 -9.00 8.91 -12.48
N SER A 101 -9.57 8.07 -13.36
CA SER A 101 -9.61 6.62 -13.18
C SER A 101 -8.21 6.01 -13.08
N ARG A 102 -7.27 6.47 -13.93
CA ARG A 102 -5.87 6.02 -13.87
C ARG A 102 -5.15 6.48 -12.62
N PHE A 103 -5.34 7.73 -12.20
CA PHE A 103 -4.79 8.23 -10.94
C PHE A 103 -5.29 7.41 -9.74
N THR A 104 -6.61 7.16 -9.70
CA THR A 104 -7.25 6.32 -8.68
C THR A 104 -6.64 4.90 -8.65
N THR A 105 -6.55 4.26 -9.82
CA THR A 105 -5.95 2.93 -9.95
C THR A 105 -4.51 2.92 -9.45
N GLN A 106 -3.69 3.89 -9.86
CA GLN A 106 -2.31 4.02 -9.42
C GLN A 106 -2.20 4.14 -7.89
N VAL A 107 -3.01 4.99 -7.26
CA VAL A 107 -2.98 5.20 -5.81
C VAL A 107 -3.38 3.92 -5.07
N VAL A 108 -4.50 3.30 -5.47
CA VAL A 108 -5.02 2.08 -4.84
C VAL A 108 -4.04 0.92 -5.00
N THR A 109 -3.49 0.71 -6.20
CA THR A 109 -2.51 -0.36 -6.44
C THR A 109 -1.26 -0.17 -5.57
N ARG A 110 -0.72 1.06 -5.47
CA ARG A 110 0.44 1.32 -4.61
C ARG A 110 0.13 1.11 -3.13
N ALA A 111 -1.05 1.53 -2.68
CA ALA A 111 -1.49 1.30 -1.30
C ALA A 111 -1.63 -0.19 -0.99
N ALA A 112 -2.22 -0.98 -1.90
CA ALA A 112 -2.38 -2.42 -1.75
C ALA A 112 -1.03 -3.17 -1.72
N PHE A 113 -0.05 -2.76 -2.54
CA PHE A 113 1.31 -3.33 -2.47
C PHE A 113 2.00 -3.00 -1.14
N ALA A 114 1.86 -1.77 -0.65
CA ALA A 114 2.38 -1.40 0.66
C ALA A 114 1.67 -2.17 1.79
N GLU A 115 0.36 -2.37 1.69
CA GLU A 115 -0.41 -3.15 2.65
C GLU A 115 0.03 -4.61 2.70
N SER A 116 0.24 -5.24 1.53
CA SER A 116 0.69 -6.63 1.44
C SER A 116 2.02 -6.85 2.16
N LEU A 117 2.96 -5.88 2.07
CA LEU A 117 4.20 -5.89 2.84
C LEU A 117 3.94 -5.93 4.35
N GLY A 118 3.03 -5.08 4.83
CA GLY A 118 2.67 -5.01 6.25
C GLY A 118 2.04 -6.31 6.76
N ILE A 119 1.10 -6.87 6.00
CA ILE A 119 0.43 -8.14 6.33
C ILE A 119 1.44 -9.28 6.40
N VAL A 120 2.31 -9.43 5.39
CA VAL A 120 3.33 -10.50 5.39
C VAL A 120 4.31 -10.33 6.56
N GLY A 121 4.67 -9.09 6.89
CA GLY A 121 5.47 -8.79 8.08
C GLY A 121 4.82 -9.23 9.39
N ILE A 122 3.53 -8.94 9.54
CA ILE A 122 2.74 -9.36 10.71
C ILE A 122 2.64 -10.90 10.78
N LEU A 123 2.43 -11.58 9.65
CA LEU A 123 2.47 -13.05 9.60
C LEU A 123 3.84 -13.62 9.97
N ALA A 124 4.92 -13.00 9.52
CA ALA A 124 6.28 -13.39 9.90
C ALA A 124 6.50 -13.25 11.42
N LEU A 125 5.91 -12.24 12.05
CA LEU A 125 5.95 -12.06 13.49
C LEU A 125 5.20 -13.18 14.23
N PHE A 126 4.00 -13.54 13.77
CA PHE A 126 3.23 -14.64 14.35
C PHE A 126 3.91 -16.00 14.22
N LEU A 127 4.59 -16.26 13.09
CA LEU A 127 5.10 -17.59 12.75
C LEU A 127 6.62 -17.75 12.94
N GLY A 128 7.37 -16.66 13.15
CA GLY A 128 8.84 -16.70 13.29
C GLY A 128 9.36 -16.80 14.73
N GLY A 129 8.48 -16.61 15.72
CA GLY A 129 8.83 -16.72 17.13
C GLY A 129 9.74 -15.58 17.64
N PRO A 130 10.26 -15.70 18.89
CA PRO A 130 10.94 -14.62 19.60
C PRO A 130 12.17 -13.98 18.92
N PRO A 131 13.08 -14.72 18.24
CA PRO A 131 14.28 -14.11 17.67
C PRO A 131 13.99 -13.22 16.45
N LEU A 132 12.85 -13.41 15.78
CA LEU A 132 12.42 -12.63 14.61
C LEU A 132 11.32 -11.60 14.94
N GLY A 133 10.68 -11.71 16.10
CA GLY A 133 9.47 -10.97 16.45
C GLY A 133 9.60 -9.44 16.38
N TRP A 134 10.74 -8.87 16.81
CA TRP A 134 10.93 -7.42 16.75
C TRP A 134 11.24 -6.91 15.34
N TRP A 135 11.96 -7.69 14.54
CA TRP A 135 12.20 -7.38 13.13
C TRP A 135 10.92 -7.50 12.29
N GLY A 136 10.01 -8.40 12.68
CA GLY A 136 8.67 -8.52 12.09
C GLY A 136 7.83 -7.24 12.20
N MET A 137 8.07 -6.39 13.21
CA MET A 137 7.40 -5.08 13.36
C MET A 137 7.92 -4.00 12.41
N ALA A 138 9.11 -4.17 11.81
CA ALA A 138 9.65 -3.21 10.87
C ALA A 138 8.82 -3.16 9.58
N ALA A 139 8.33 -4.31 9.11
CA ALA A 139 7.53 -4.40 7.89
C ALA A 139 6.19 -3.64 7.94
N PRO A 140 5.32 -3.79 8.96
CA PRO A 140 4.12 -2.97 9.09
C PRO A 140 4.43 -1.49 9.33
N ALA A 141 5.50 -1.15 10.04
CA ALA A 141 5.92 0.25 10.18
C ALA A 141 6.32 0.88 8.82
N ILE A 142 7.12 0.17 8.03
CA ILE A 142 7.50 0.59 6.67
C ILE A 142 6.26 0.71 5.79
N ALA A 143 5.36 -0.26 5.85
CA ALA A 143 4.11 -0.25 5.09
C ALA A 143 3.24 0.97 5.41
N LEU A 144 3.07 1.33 6.69
CA LEU A 144 2.37 2.55 7.09
C LEU A 144 3.03 3.82 6.55
N VAL A 145 4.36 3.91 6.60
CA VAL A 145 5.12 5.04 6.01
C VAL A 145 4.90 5.11 4.50
N LEU A 146 4.91 3.97 3.81
CA LEU A 146 4.69 3.90 2.36
C LEU A 146 3.26 4.31 1.99
N ILE A 147 2.24 3.88 2.74
CA ILE A 147 0.83 4.28 2.50
C ILE A 147 0.66 5.78 2.80
N PHE A 148 1.22 6.27 3.92
CA PHE A 148 1.18 7.69 4.27
C PHE A 148 1.84 8.54 3.17
N TRP A 149 3.01 8.12 2.69
CA TRP A 149 3.69 8.81 1.61
C TRP A 149 2.95 8.70 0.27
N ALA A 150 2.18 7.62 0.07
CA ALA A 150 1.32 7.43 -1.10
C ALA A 150 -0.03 8.17 -1.02
N LEU A 151 -0.39 8.78 0.13
CA LEU A 151 -1.70 9.43 0.32
C LEU A 151 -2.04 10.39 -0.82
N PRO A 152 -3.24 10.27 -1.41
CA PRO A 152 -3.65 11.16 -2.48
C PRO A 152 -3.86 12.58 -1.94
N SER A 153 -3.41 13.56 -2.71
CA SER A 153 -3.62 14.99 -2.43
C SER A 153 -3.90 15.73 -3.73
N GLN A 154 -4.58 16.89 -3.62
CA GLN A 154 -4.85 17.76 -4.78
C GLN A 154 -3.56 18.08 -5.54
N PHE A 155 -2.50 18.45 -4.82
CA PHE A 155 -1.19 18.71 -5.40
C PHE A 155 -0.62 17.54 -6.22
N LYS A 156 -0.76 16.30 -5.74
CA LYS A 156 -0.29 15.11 -6.46
C LYS A 156 -1.12 14.84 -7.71
N TYR A 157 -2.42 15.12 -7.65
CA TYR A 157 -3.31 14.99 -8.81
C TYR A 157 -3.02 16.07 -9.85
N GLU A 158 -2.86 17.33 -9.46
CA GLU A 158 -2.45 18.43 -10.35
C GLU A 158 -1.09 18.16 -10.99
N SER A 159 -0.12 17.66 -10.22
CA SER A 159 1.18 17.25 -10.76
C SER A 159 1.06 16.11 -11.77
N PHE A 160 0.16 15.16 -11.53
CA PHE A 160 -0.14 14.08 -12.48
C PHE A 160 -0.79 14.61 -13.76
N LEU A 161 -1.78 15.50 -13.64
CA LEU A 161 -2.42 16.15 -14.78
C LEU A 161 -1.41 16.95 -15.60
N ALA A 162 -0.59 17.79 -14.96
CA ALA A 162 0.45 18.56 -15.62
C ALA A 162 1.42 17.65 -16.40
N GLN A 163 1.83 16.52 -15.81
CA GLN A 163 2.69 15.54 -16.51
C GLN A 163 1.98 14.82 -17.66
N ALA A 164 0.68 14.58 -17.54
CA ALA A 164 -0.12 13.95 -18.59
C ALA A 164 -0.38 14.89 -19.77
N THR A 165 -0.45 16.20 -19.53
CA THR A 165 -0.77 17.22 -20.55
C THR A 165 0.44 17.97 -21.10
N SER A 166 1.62 17.93 -20.45
CA SER A 166 2.78 18.77 -20.82
C SER A 166 3.49 18.44 -22.15
N GLU A 167 2.98 17.51 -22.96
CA GLU A 167 3.55 17.15 -24.27
C GLU A 167 2.45 16.85 -25.32
N ALA A 168 1.29 17.49 -25.19
CA ALA A 168 0.34 17.61 -26.30
C ALA A 168 0.47 18.99 -26.95
#